data_AF-A0A6L5XAA8-F1
#
_entry.id   AF-A0A6L5XAA8-F1
#
_cell.length_a   1.000
_cell.length_b   1.000
_cell.length_c   1.000
_cell.angle_alpha   90.00
_cell.angle_beta   90.00
_cell.angle_gamma   90.00
#
_symmetry.space_group_name_H-M   'P 1'
#
loop_
_entity.id
_entity.type
_entity.pdbx_description
1 polymer ?
#
loop_
_entity_poly.entity_id
_entity_poly.type
_entity_poly.pdbx_seq_one_letter_code
_entity_poly.pdbx_strand_id
1 'polypeptide(L)' 'MSCRCVQEQWQRDRDKQRALAKKTAVMLGRPQVLYKTPDGKYRFVTDGEKYSGTIEEIITQY' A
#
# COMPACT_ATOMS: atom_id res chain seq x y z
N MET A 1 7.69 25.92 -4.92
CA MET A 1 7.00 24.62 -5.01
C MET A 1 6.28 24.39 -3.69
N SER A 2 4.95 24.46 -3.68
CA SER A 2 4.16 24.41 -2.45
C SER A 2 4.13 22.97 -1.90
N CYS A 3 4.44 22.80 -0.61
CA CYS A 3 4.44 21.51 0.10
C CYS A 3 3.11 20.73 -0.02
N ARG A 4 2.02 21.41 -0.38
CA ARG A 4 0.69 20.84 -0.61
C ARG A 4 0.65 19.85 -1.79
N CYS A 5 1.28 20.17 -2.92
CA CYS A 5 1.25 19.31 -4.10
C CYS A 5 1.98 17.98 -3.88
N VAL A 6 3.06 18.00 -3.10
CA VAL A 6 3.82 16.80 -2.73
C VAL A 6 2.98 15.89 -1.84
N GLN A 7 2.26 16.47 -0.88
CA GLN A 7 1.39 15.72 0.02
C GLN A 7 0.20 15.08 -0.70
N GLU A 8 -0.42 15.80 -1.64
CA GLU A 8 -1.50 15.26 -2.48
C GLU A 8 -1.01 14.13 -3.40
N GLN A 9 0.22 14.23 -3.91
CA GLN A 9 0.81 13.18 -4.74
C GLN A 9 1.03 11.89 -3.95
N TRP A 10 1.52 11.99 -2.71
CA TRP A 10 1.70 10.84 -1.83
C TRP A 10 0.39 10.15 -1.46
N GLN A 11 -0.68 10.92 -1.23
CA GLN A 11 -2.00 10.32 -1.00
C GLN A 11 -2.51 9.57 -2.24
N ARG A 12 -2.37 10.15 -3.44
CA ARG A 12 -2.76 9.47 -4.68
C ARG A 12 -1.98 8.18 -4.92
N ASP A 13 -0.68 8.16 -4.61
CA ASP A 13 0.12 6.94 -4.71
C ASP A 13 -0.33 5.88 -3.72
N ARG A 14 -0.62 6.26 -2.46
CA ARG A 14 -1.21 5.36 -1.47
C ARG A 14 -2.52 4.74 -1.97
N ASP A 15 -3.44 5.56 -2.47
CA ASP A 15 -4.75 5.09 -2.95
C ASP A 15 -4.64 4.14 -4.14
N LYS A 16 -3.72 4.41 -5.08
CA LYS A 16 -3.43 3.51 -6.20
C LYS A 16 -2.92 2.16 -5.71
N GLN A 17 -1.96 2.15 -4.78
CA GLN A 17 -1.40 0.92 -4.22
C GLN A 17 -2.44 0.14 -3.43
N ARG A 18 -3.29 0.83 -2.66
CA ARG A 18 -4.43 0.24 -1.94
C ARG A 18 -5.41 -0.43 -2.91
N ALA A 19 -5.76 0.23 -4.01
CA ALA A 19 -6.65 -0.33 -5.02
C ALA A 19 -6.05 -1.58 -5.70
N LEU A 20 -4.75 -1.56 -5.99
CA LEU A 20 -4.03 -2.72 -6.52
C LEU A 20 -4.00 -3.87 -5.50
N ALA A 21 -3.66 -3.58 -4.25
CA ALA A 21 -3.66 -4.56 -3.17
C ALA A 21 -5.04 -5.19 -2.96
N LYS A 22 -6.12 -4.43 -3.02
CA LYS A 22 -7.50 -4.97 -2.98
C LYS A 22 -7.77 -5.94 -4.13
N LYS A 23 -7.43 -5.55 -5.36
CA LYS A 23 -7.59 -6.43 -6.53
C LYS A 23 -6.76 -7.71 -6.39
N THR A 24 -5.52 -7.59 -5.95
CA THR A 24 -4.62 -8.73 -5.72
C THR A 24 -5.13 -9.62 -4.60
N ALA A 25 -5.70 -9.05 -3.53
CA ALA A 25 -6.28 -9.81 -2.42
C ALA A 25 -7.44 -10.70 -2.89
N VAL A 26 -8.33 -10.13 -3.72
CA VAL A 26 -9.45 -10.87 -4.32
C VAL A 26 -8.96 -11.91 -5.33
N MET A 27 -7.97 -11.57 -6.17
CA MET A 27 -7.45 -12.49 -7.19
C MET A 27 -6.71 -13.70 -6.60
N LEU A 28 -5.90 -13.49 -5.55
CA LEU A 28 -5.10 -14.54 -4.92
C LEU A 28 -5.83 -15.25 -3.78
N GLY A 29 -6.97 -14.72 -3.34
CA GLY A 29 -7.67 -15.22 -2.15
C GLY A 29 -6.86 -15.06 -0.86
N ARG A 30 -5.96 -14.07 -0.79
CA ARG A 30 -5.00 -13.87 0.31
C ARG A 30 -4.96 -12.42 0.74
N PRO A 31 -4.90 -12.12 2.05
CA PRO A 31 -4.74 -10.75 2.52
C PRO A 31 -3.45 -10.11 1.96
N GLN A 32 -3.51 -8.81 1.69
CA GLN A 32 -2.38 -8.02 1.26
C GLN A 32 -2.05 -6.99 2.33
N VAL A 33 -0.78 -6.84 2.65
CA VAL A 33 -0.29 -5.84 3.62
C VAL A 33 0.19 -4.63 2.83
N LEU A 34 -0.47 -3.49 3.00
CA LEU A 34 0.00 -2.20 2.53
C LEU A 34 0.97 -1.64 3.58
N TYR A 35 2.20 -1.35 3.15
CA TYR A 35 3.25 -0.84 4.01
C TYR A 35 3.94 0.36 3.35
N LYS A 36 4.49 1.22 4.19
CA LYS A 36 5.29 2.36 3.79
C LYS A 36 6.77 2.04 3.95
N THR A 37 7.52 2.11 2.86
CA THR A 37 8.96 1.90 2.87
C THR A 37 9.69 3.09 3.49
N PRO A 38 10.93 2.90 4.00
CA PRO A 38 11.71 3.98 4.62
C PRO A 38 11.99 5.19 3.70
N ASP A 39 11.93 4.99 2.38
CA ASP A 39 12.00 6.05 1.36
C ASP A 39 10.70 6.83 1.18
N GLY A 40 9.67 6.54 1.98
CA GLY A 40 8.38 7.23 1.98
C GLY A 40 7.38 6.74 0.93
N LYS A 41 7.72 5.70 0.15
CA LYS A 41 6.84 5.14 -0.88
C LYS A 41 5.86 4.12 -0.28
N TYR A 42 4.71 3.97 -0.94
CA TYR A 42 3.72 2.96 -0.60
C TYR A 42 3.93 1.71 -1.46
N ARG A 43 3.92 0.54 -0.83
CA ARG A 43 4.01 -0.76 -1.49
C ARG A 43 3.07 -1.74 -0.80
N PHE A 44 2.74 -2.84 -1.47
CA PHE A 44 1.99 -3.93 -0.88
C PHE A 44 2.70 -5.26 -1.08
N VAL A 45 2.53 -6.17 -0.12
CA VAL A 45 2.95 -7.57 -0.23
C VAL A 45 1.80 -8.49 0.16
N THR A 46 1.89 -9.76 -0.21
CA THR A 46 0.96 -10.78 0.31
C THR A 46 1.30 -11.08 1.77
N ASP A 47 0.27 -11.32 2.58
CA ASP A 47 0.46 -11.73 3.97
C ASP A 47 1.36 -12.98 4.07
N GLY A 48 2.32 -12.94 4.99
CA GLY A 48 3.37 -13.95 5.14
C GLY A 48 4.66 -13.71 4.33
N GLU A 49 4.68 -12.75 3.40
CA GLU A 49 5.91 -12.34 2.70
C GLU A 49 6.76 -11.41 3.57
N LYS A 50 8.08 -11.42 3.37
CA LYS A 50 8.99 -10.48 4.04
C LYS A 50 8.83 -9.10 3.42
N TYR A 51 8.65 -8.09 4.26
CA TYR A 51 8.67 -6.68 3.87
C TYR A 51 9.53 -5.86 4.83
N SER A 52 9.99 -4.71 4.36
CA SER A 52 10.77 -3.76 5.15
C SER A 52 10.11 -2.40 5.11
N GLY A 53 9.48 -2.01 6.22
CA GLY A 53 8.76 -0.76 6.34
C GLY A 53 7.72 -0.79 7.46
N THR A 54 6.95 0.27 7.55
CA THR A 54 5.87 0.41 8.53
C THR A 54 4.57 -0.10 7.92
N ILE A 55 3.87 -0.99 8.61
CA ILE A 55 2.53 -1.43 8.19
C ILE A 55 1.58 -0.24 8.29
N GLU A 56 0.87 0.07 7.20
CA GLU A 56 -0.15 1.11 7.17
C GLU A 56 -1.55 0.52 7.27
N GLU A 57 -1.81 -0.57 6.52
CA GLU A 57 -3.15 -1.17 6.45
C GLU A 57 -3.04 -2.64 6.02
N ILE A 58 -3.86 -3.52 6.60
CA ILE A 58 -4.04 -4.89 6.13
C ILE A 58 -5.32 -4.95 5.32
N ILE A 59 -5.22 -5.36 4.07
CA ILE A 59 -6.29 -5.39 3.09
C ILE A 59 -6.75 -6.83 2.92
N THR A 60 -7.96 -7.10 3.39
CA THR A 60 -8.62 -8.40 3.26
C THR A 60 -9.47 -8.47 1.99
N GLN A 61 -9.83 -9.69 1.59
CA GLN A 61 -10.69 -9.97 0.44
C GLN A 61 -12.19 -9.74 0.68
N TYR A 62 -12.58 -9.46 1.92
CA TYR A 62 -13.96 -9.28 2.38
C TYR A 62 -14.30 -7.81 2.55
#